data_AF-W2KZB6-F1
#
_entry.id   AF-W2KZB6-F1
#
_cell.length_a   1.000
_cell.length_b   1.000
_cell.length_c   1.000
_cell.angle_alpha   90.00
_cell.angle_beta   90.00
_cell.angle_gamma   90.00
#
_symmetry.space_group_name_H-M   'P 1'
#
loop_
_entity.id
_entity.type
_entity.pdbx_description
1 polymer ?
#
loop_
_entity_poly.entity_id
_entity_poly.type
_entity_poly.pdbx_seq_one_letter_code
_entity_poly.pdbx_strand_id
1 'polypeptide(L)'
;MTYWYLTKGVMPFYVSMWSLTGIQNYRLYGTMFGIVGGMHALQVLNILIMSIRARCLTLRSEGPTMIQSLVSKKLAPTRMVTQNSNQPNVHVRLAGPFALIWNNLFSRTGIFGVESEHFSTVFAVREVLEASSQTYQAYRASNLMPRSGMNALMVGLLVMNCWSTAGIQFFFRTSPALERVVTLTYDALLSFGMMIVVPLIIFIPYVEEFNFEYSIFKNSDSLYDPVSAATLVLENRLIFASSIFDFATKLIPQLSIFLSLVTVCELLSRSNVKVVPGTSMQSVAVKPKASSTDTENPAVVDKPAATSQNSSHFASLRAIRKWKHVVTIVLFVIWGTIILFLHGLAAQRAKHYEVVGCRAVTRPWFSNGKEPCSSLVYDCHARNTTSPDDSSFDKLDVVALATLAIAHCPELDMPRDFQRLENLMMLHLYNSTIVKWDAESSVSDTAHTRMLSVLVGKTQMTEFPEGLLQPLPASLLSVQFSETNLTKLPDDLYMRWHAMAMIAFEN
;
A
#
# COMPACT_ATOMS: atom_id res chain seq x y z
N MET A 1 11.90 -9.68 -1.57
CA MET A 1 12.90 -9.78 -2.66
C MET A 1 13.01 -8.49 -3.47
N THR A 2 11.92 -7.90 -3.95
CA THR A 2 11.93 -6.66 -4.76
C THR A 2 12.69 -5.50 -4.11
N TYR A 3 12.38 -5.14 -2.85
CA TYR A 3 13.09 -4.07 -2.14
C TYR A 3 14.62 -4.29 -2.07
N TRP A 4 15.09 -5.54 -1.96
CA TRP A 4 16.51 -5.84 -1.91
C TRP A 4 17.15 -5.75 -3.30
N TYR A 5 16.45 -6.22 -4.33
CA TYR A 5 16.87 -6.04 -5.73
C TYR A 5 17.06 -4.56 -6.05
N LEU A 6 16.11 -3.72 -5.60
CA LEU A 6 16.15 -2.27 -5.77
C LEU A 6 17.35 -1.56 -5.09
N THR A 7 18.11 -2.27 -4.24
CA THR A 7 19.33 -1.72 -3.60
C THR A 7 20.64 -2.12 -4.30
N LYS A 8 20.58 -2.80 -5.44
CA LYS A 8 21.74 -3.38 -6.12
C LYS A 8 21.97 -2.78 -7.51
N GLY A 9 23.24 -2.77 -7.94
CA GLY A 9 23.63 -2.38 -9.29
C GLY A 9 23.14 -0.97 -9.63
N VAL A 10 22.50 -0.84 -10.79
CA VAL A 10 21.93 0.43 -11.27
C VAL A 10 20.52 0.72 -10.71
N MET A 11 19.91 -0.18 -9.92
CA MET A 11 18.56 0.06 -9.39
C MET A 11 18.43 1.29 -8.48
N PRO A 12 19.43 1.68 -7.66
CA PRO A 12 19.34 2.90 -6.86
C PRO A 12 19.10 4.17 -7.70
N PHE A 13 19.57 4.21 -8.94
CA PHE A 13 19.28 5.28 -9.90
C PHE A 13 17.78 5.34 -10.22
N TYR A 14 17.15 4.20 -10.48
CA TYR A 14 15.71 4.16 -10.70
C TYR A 14 14.95 4.57 -9.43
N VAL A 15 15.39 4.08 -8.26
CA VAL A 15 14.77 4.41 -6.98
C VAL A 15 14.82 5.90 -6.67
N SER A 16 15.92 6.61 -7.02
CA SER A 16 15.98 8.06 -6.81
C SER A 16 14.93 8.82 -7.61
N MET A 17 14.33 8.21 -8.64
CA MET A 17 13.24 8.84 -9.38
C MET A 17 11.96 8.93 -8.54
N TRP A 18 11.61 7.90 -7.78
CA TRP A 18 10.34 7.89 -7.03
C TRP A 18 10.50 8.00 -5.51
N SER A 19 11.72 7.93 -4.98
CA SER A 19 12.02 7.96 -3.54
C SER A 19 12.97 9.10 -3.17
N LEU A 20 12.48 10.07 -2.39
CA LEU A 20 13.29 11.20 -1.91
C LEU A 20 14.40 10.79 -0.95
N THR A 21 14.17 9.74 -0.16
CA THR A 21 15.20 9.16 0.73
C THR A 21 16.03 8.09 0.03
N GLY A 22 15.88 7.95 -1.30
CA GLY A 22 16.50 6.88 -2.09
C GLY A 22 16.23 5.51 -1.48
N ILE A 23 17.30 4.76 -1.23
CA ILE A 23 17.29 3.39 -0.72
C ILE A 23 17.51 3.27 0.81
N GLN A 24 17.57 4.39 1.54
CA GLN A 24 18.03 4.44 2.94
C GLN A 24 17.42 3.36 3.84
N ASN A 25 16.11 3.13 3.72
CA ASN A 25 15.35 2.19 4.56
C ASN A 25 14.86 0.94 3.80
N TYR A 26 15.22 0.75 2.53
CA TYR A 26 14.66 -0.31 1.69
C TYR A 26 15.01 -1.72 2.18
N ARG A 27 16.19 -1.89 2.79
CA ARG A 27 16.56 -3.16 3.42
C ARG A 27 15.64 -3.52 4.58
N LEU A 28 15.31 -2.54 5.43
CA LEU A 28 14.36 -2.71 6.54
C LEU A 28 12.98 -3.06 6.02
N TYR A 29 12.45 -2.28 5.06
CA TYR A 29 11.13 -2.51 4.47
C TYR A 29 11.04 -3.91 3.84
N GLY A 30 12.06 -4.29 3.07
CA GLY A 30 12.13 -5.61 2.43
C GLY A 30 12.18 -6.75 3.45
N THR A 31 12.92 -6.60 4.54
CA THR A 31 12.98 -7.61 5.62
C THR A 31 11.63 -7.77 6.30
N MET A 32 10.97 -6.67 6.67
CA MET A 32 9.69 -6.70 7.36
C MET A 32 8.55 -7.28 6.49
N PHE A 33 8.44 -6.83 5.23
CA PHE A 33 7.48 -7.44 4.30
C PHE A 33 7.83 -8.91 4.00
N GLY A 34 9.11 -9.27 3.99
CA GLY A 34 9.54 -10.66 3.85
C GLY A 34 9.10 -11.54 5.02
N ILE A 35 9.21 -11.03 6.26
CA ILE A 35 8.72 -11.72 7.47
C ILE A 35 7.21 -11.91 7.39
N VAL A 36 6.45 -10.85 7.12
CA VAL A 36 4.97 -10.91 7.05
C VAL A 36 4.51 -11.82 5.91
N GLY A 37 5.14 -11.72 4.74
CA GLY A 37 4.86 -12.63 3.61
C GLY A 37 5.17 -14.09 3.94
N GLY A 38 6.25 -14.36 4.67
CA GLY A 38 6.57 -15.69 5.18
C GLY A 38 5.53 -16.22 6.17
N MET A 39 5.00 -15.35 7.05
CA MET A 39 3.91 -15.70 7.97
C MET A 39 2.63 -16.09 7.21
N HIS A 40 2.24 -15.31 6.19
CA HIS A 40 1.12 -15.63 5.30
C HIS A 40 1.32 -16.98 4.60
N ALA A 41 2.48 -17.20 3.99
CA ALA A 41 2.80 -18.44 3.29
C ALA A 41 2.74 -19.67 4.20
N LEU A 42 3.29 -19.57 5.42
CA LEU A 42 3.21 -20.64 6.42
C LEU A 42 1.78 -20.94 6.85
N GLN A 43 0.95 -19.91 7.03
CA GLN A 43 -0.45 -20.09 7.41
C GLN A 43 -1.26 -20.75 6.29
N VAL A 44 -1.10 -20.30 5.04
CA VAL A 44 -1.74 -20.92 3.88
C VAL A 44 -1.27 -22.37 3.70
N LEU A 45 0.03 -22.63 3.80
CA LEU A 45 0.57 -23.98 3.72
C LEU A 45 0.01 -24.89 4.81
N ASN A 46 -0.14 -24.38 6.04
CA ASN A 46 -0.74 -25.14 7.12
C ASN A 46 -2.20 -25.52 6.80
N ILE A 47 -2.99 -24.56 6.29
CA ILE A 47 -4.37 -24.81 5.84
C ILE A 47 -4.41 -25.87 4.73
N LEU A 48 -3.54 -25.77 3.73
CA LEU A 48 -3.45 -26.72 2.62
C LEU A 48 -3.09 -28.13 3.10
N ILE A 49 -2.04 -28.27 3.92
CA ILE A 49 -1.60 -29.58 4.43
C ILE A 49 -2.70 -30.22 5.29
N MET A 50 -3.35 -29.46 6.17
CA MET A 50 -4.45 -29.98 6.99
C MET A 50 -5.63 -30.40 6.11
N SER A 51 -5.98 -29.60 5.11
CA SER A 51 -7.07 -29.91 4.18
C SER A 51 -6.80 -31.16 3.35
N ILE A 52 -5.56 -31.34 2.88
CA ILE A 52 -5.14 -32.54 2.14
C ILE A 52 -5.21 -33.78 3.05
N ARG A 53 -4.69 -33.69 4.28
CA ARG A 53 -4.74 -34.81 5.26
C ARG A 53 -6.17 -35.21 5.61
N ALA A 54 -7.05 -34.23 5.73
CA ALA A 54 -8.46 -34.45 6.03
C ALA A 54 -9.31 -34.79 4.79
N ARG A 55 -8.75 -34.72 3.58
CA ARG A 55 -9.46 -34.86 2.28
C ARG A 55 -10.69 -33.96 2.14
N CYS A 56 -10.70 -32.85 2.86
CA CYS A 56 -11.77 -31.86 2.88
C CYS A 56 -11.17 -30.54 3.35
N LEU A 57 -11.67 -29.41 2.87
CA LEU A 57 -11.19 -28.09 3.30
C LEU A 57 -11.33 -27.98 4.82
N THR A 58 -10.20 -27.99 5.52
CA THR A 58 -10.15 -28.10 6.97
C THR A 58 -9.27 -26.98 7.51
N LEU A 59 -9.91 -26.04 8.22
CA LEU A 59 -9.23 -24.95 8.93
C LEU A 59 -8.83 -25.34 10.36
N ARG A 60 -9.01 -26.62 10.72
CA ARG A 60 -8.83 -27.19 12.06
C ARG A 60 -7.35 -27.22 12.45
N SER A 61 -7.02 -26.62 13.60
CA SER A 61 -5.74 -26.84 14.30
C SER A 61 -5.98 -27.72 15.52
N GLU A 62 -5.88 -29.04 15.38
CA GLU A 62 -5.89 -29.97 16.53
C GLU A 62 -4.53 -30.12 17.21
N GLY A 63 -3.49 -29.52 16.64
CA GLY A 63 -2.14 -29.48 17.21
C GLY A 63 -1.55 -28.07 17.12
N PRO A 64 -0.31 -27.87 17.62
CA PRO A 64 0.37 -26.60 17.47
C PRO A 64 0.52 -26.26 15.98
N THR A 65 0.21 -25.03 15.60
CA THR A 65 0.33 -24.56 14.20
C THR A 65 1.74 -24.84 13.67
N MET A 66 1.92 -24.97 12.35
CA MET A 66 3.27 -25.17 11.79
C MET A 66 4.25 -24.08 12.26
N ILE A 67 3.76 -22.85 12.47
CA ILE A 67 4.50 -21.75 13.08
C ILE A 67 4.90 -22.08 14.53
N GLN A 68 3.97 -22.48 15.39
CA GLN A 68 4.29 -22.92 16.77
C GLN A 68 5.26 -24.10 16.79
N SER A 69 5.13 -25.07 15.88
CA SER A 69 6.05 -26.21 15.73
C SER A 69 7.46 -25.78 15.30
N LEU A 70 7.59 -24.91 14.29
CA LEU A 70 8.88 -24.40 13.81
C LEU A 70 9.58 -23.55 14.86
N VAL A 71 8.82 -22.70 15.55
CA VAL A 71 9.29 -21.86 16.66
C VAL A 71 9.75 -22.71 17.84
N SER A 72 9.02 -23.78 18.17
CA SER A 72 9.39 -24.71 19.25
C SER A 72 10.60 -25.59 18.90
N LYS A 73 10.78 -25.93 17.61
CA LYS A 73 11.87 -26.81 17.15
C LYS A 73 13.19 -26.10 16.89
N LYS A 74 13.19 -24.82 16.48
CA LYS A 74 14.42 -24.11 16.07
C LYS A 74 15.31 -23.59 17.22
N LEU A 75 14.90 -23.71 18.49
CA LEU A 75 15.65 -23.14 19.61
C LEU A 75 15.74 -24.04 20.86
N ALA A 76 15.64 -25.36 20.70
CA ALA A 76 15.96 -26.28 21.78
C ALA A 76 17.49 -26.51 21.82
N PRO A 77 18.23 -26.10 22.86
CA PRO A 77 19.59 -26.58 23.03
C PRO A 77 19.52 -28.05 23.41
N THR A 78 20.08 -28.92 22.58
CA THR A 78 20.27 -30.34 22.92
C THR A 78 21.36 -30.42 23.99
N ARG A 79 21.02 -30.21 25.26
CA ARG A 79 21.94 -30.50 26.35
C ARG A 79 21.86 -32.01 26.62
N MET A 80 22.84 -32.76 26.13
CA MET A 80 23.10 -34.11 26.62
C MET A 80 23.50 -34.00 28.10
N VAL A 81 22.55 -34.27 28.99
CA VAL A 81 22.86 -34.51 30.41
C VAL A 81 23.13 -36.00 30.53
N THR A 82 24.36 -36.32 30.94
CA THR A 82 24.79 -37.69 31.23
C THR A 82 23.91 -38.28 32.32
N GLN A 83 23.50 -39.50 32.05
CA GLN A 83 22.45 -40.27 32.72
C GLN A 83 22.86 -40.65 34.15
N ASN A 84 21.98 -40.43 35.12
CA ASN A 84 21.93 -41.25 36.34
C ASN A 84 20.49 -41.75 36.49
N SER A 85 20.37 -43.07 36.57
CA SER A 85 19.12 -43.84 36.53
C SER A 85 18.30 -43.66 37.81
N ASN A 86 17.01 -43.28 37.64
CA ASN A 86 15.84 -43.54 38.50
C ASN A 86 14.88 -42.35 38.70
N GLN A 87 14.57 -41.58 37.66
CA GLN A 87 13.36 -40.72 37.65
C GLN A 87 12.70 -40.71 36.26
N PRO A 88 11.36 -40.59 36.17
CA PRO A 88 10.67 -40.50 34.89
C PRO A 88 11.13 -39.23 34.15
N ASN A 89 11.55 -39.41 32.90
CA ASN A 89 12.01 -38.33 32.03
C ASN A 89 10.93 -37.26 31.84
N VAL A 90 10.96 -36.21 32.66
CA VAL A 90 10.20 -34.98 32.39
C VAL A 90 11.05 -34.13 31.45
N HIS A 91 10.81 -34.25 30.14
CA HIS A 91 11.33 -33.31 29.16
C HIS A 91 10.67 -31.94 29.35
N VAL A 92 11.25 -31.08 30.19
CA VAL A 92 10.86 -29.67 30.24
C VAL A 92 11.43 -28.97 29.01
N ARG A 93 10.62 -28.79 27.97
CA ARG A 93 10.98 -27.95 26.82
C ARG A 93 10.98 -26.49 27.26
N LEU A 94 12.16 -25.92 27.46
CA LEU A 94 12.30 -24.48 27.68
C LEU A 94 12.01 -23.76 26.35
N ALA A 95 10.86 -23.12 26.24
CA ALA A 95 10.47 -22.35 25.07
C ALA A 95 11.41 -21.13 24.94
N GLY A 96 12.07 -20.97 23.79
CA GLY A 96 12.93 -19.81 23.54
C GLY A 96 12.16 -18.48 23.63
N PRO A 97 12.86 -17.33 23.76
CA PRO A 97 12.22 -16.02 23.96
C PRO A 97 11.20 -15.67 22.87
N PHE A 98 11.45 -16.08 21.61
CA PHE A 98 10.50 -15.90 20.51
C PHE A 98 9.24 -16.76 20.65
N ALA A 99 9.35 -17.99 21.18
CA ALA A 99 8.23 -18.87 21.42
C ALA A 99 7.33 -18.36 22.56
N LEU A 100 7.93 -17.76 23.59
CA LEU A 100 7.22 -17.09 24.67
C LEU A 100 6.45 -15.86 24.16
N ILE A 101 7.10 -15.01 23.35
CA ILE A 101 6.44 -13.86 22.74
C ILE A 101 5.29 -14.30 21.82
N TRP A 102 5.53 -15.30 20.96
CA TRP A 102 4.50 -15.83 20.06
C TRP A 102 3.30 -16.40 20.82
N ASN A 103 3.54 -17.19 21.87
CA ASN A 103 2.45 -17.74 22.68
C ASN A 103 1.72 -16.64 23.48
N ASN A 104 2.40 -15.64 24.01
CA ASN A 104 1.74 -14.54 24.72
C ASN A 104 0.89 -13.67 23.79
N LEU A 105 1.28 -13.52 22.53
CA LEU A 105 0.55 -12.69 21.56
C LEU A 105 -0.56 -13.47 20.84
N PHE A 106 -0.27 -14.68 20.35
CA PHE A 106 -1.09 -15.42 19.39
C PHE A 106 -1.59 -16.78 19.91
N SER A 107 -1.41 -17.11 21.19
CA SER A 107 -2.17 -18.22 21.77
C SER A 107 -3.64 -17.85 21.89
N ARG A 108 -4.51 -18.84 22.08
CA ARG A 108 -5.95 -18.63 22.26
C ARG A 108 -6.29 -17.61 23.35
N THR A 109 -5.54 -17.63 24.46
CA THR A 109 -5.66 -16.70 25.59
C THR A 109 -4.72 -15.50 25.50
N GLY A 110 -3.89 -15.42 24.44
CA GLY A 110 -2.96 -14.33 24.21
C GLY A 110 -3.66 -13.02 23.84
N ILE A 111 -2.91 -11.92 23.74
CA ILE A 111 -3.47 -10.58 23.51
C ILE A 111 -4.32 -10.51 22.22
N PHE A 112 -3.89 -11.18 21.15
CA PHE A 112 -4.63 -11.28 19.88
C PHE A 112 -5.47 -12.56 19.76
N GLY A 113 -5.52 -13.37 20.81
CA GLY A 113 -6.26 -14.63 20.85
C GLY A 113 -7.77 -14.42 20.95
N VAL A 114 -8.53 -15.36 20.37
CA VAL A 114 -10.01 -15.34 20.38
C VAL A 114 -10.61 -15.37 21.79
N GLU A 115 -9.87 -15.91 22.78
CA GLU A 115 -10.30 -16.06 24.17
C GLU A 115 -9.68 -14.99 25.10
N SER A 116 -9.07 -13.95 24.53
CA SER A 116 -8.55 -12.81 25.28
C SER A 116 -9.67 -12.02 25.96
N GLU A 117 -9.44 -11.59 27.20
CA GLU A 117 -10.32 -10.64 27.90
C GLU A 117 -10.41 -9.28 27.17
N HIS A 118 -9.40 -8.96 26.37
CA HIS A 118 -9.31 -7.70 25.62
C HIS A 118 -9.72 -7.83 24.14
N PHE A 119 -10.20 -9.00 23.69
CA PHE A 119 -10.47 -9.29 22.29
C PHE A 119 -11.30 -8.21 21.58
N SER A 120 -12.39 -7.75 22.20
CA SER A 120 -13.28 -6.74 21.60
C SER A 120 -12.59 -5.37 21.43
N THR A 121 -11.72 -5.00 22.36
CA THR A 121 -11.00 -3.72 22.32
C THR A 121 -9.87 -3.79 21.29
N VAL A 122 -9.09 -4.87 21.31
CA VAL A 122 -8.00 -5.12 20.35
C VAL A 122 -8.54 -5.18 18.92
N PHE A 123 -9.67 -5.85 18.72
CA PHE A 123 -10.34 -5.91 17.43
C PHE A 123 -10.79 -4.52 16.95
N ALA A 124 -11.45 -3.73 17.80
CA ALA A 124 -11.88 -2.38 17.43
C ALA A 124 -10.70 -1.45 17.10
N VAL A 125 -9.60 -1.52 17.86
CA VAL A 125 -8.38 -0.74 17.59
C VAL A 125 -7.76 -1.17 16.26
N ARG A 126 -7.69 -2.47 15.99
CA ARG A 126 -7.18 -3.01 14.72
C ARG A 126 -7.97 -2.47 13.52
N GLU A 127 -9.30 -2.56 13.58
CA GLU A 127 -10.19 -2.06 12.52
C GLU A 127 -9.99 -0.55 12.25
N VAL A 128 -9.85 0.26 13.32
CA VAL A 128 -9.58 1.70 13.17
C VAL A 128 -8.21 1.95 12.54
N LEU A 129 -7.16 1.24 12.99
CA LEU A 129 -5.81 1.39 12.44
C LEU A 129 -5.75 0.96 10.97
N GLU A 130 -6.43 -0.13 10.61
CA GLU A 130 -6.54 -0.62 9.25
C GLU A 130 -7.28 0.38 8.35
N ALA A 131 -8.49 0.80 8.74
CA ALA A 131 -9.27 1.78 7.99
C ALA A 131 -8.52 3.11 7.82
N SER A 132 -7.82 3.57 8.86
CA SER A 132 -6.99 4.79 8.79
C SER A 132 -5.82 4.63 7.82
N SER A 133 -5.15 3.48 7.89
CA SER A 133 -4.01 3.15 7.01
C SER A 133 -4.44 3.04 5.54
N GLN A 134 -5.55 2.34 5.28
CA GLN A 134 -6.14 2.23 3.95
C GLN A 134 -6.64 3.57 3.43
N THR A 135 -7.24 4.40 4.29
CA THR A 135 -7.64 5.76 3.92
C THR A 135 -6.43 6.59 3.50
N TYR A 136 -5.32 6.52 4.23
CA TYR A 136 -4.10 7.19 3.82
C TYR A 136 -3.58 6.68 2.47
N GLN A 137 -3.60 5.36 2.21
CA GLN A 137 -3.20 4.81 0.90
C GLN A 137 -4.16 5.22 -0.23
N ALA A 138 -5.46 5.33 0.02
CA ALA A 138 -6.43 5.84 -0.96
C ALA A 138 -6.23 7.35 -1.22
N TYR A 139 -5.96 8.14 -0.18
CA TYR A 139 -5.61 9.56 -0.32
C TYR A 139 -4.31 9.72 -1.10
N ARG A 140 -3.28 8.93 -0.81
CA ARG A 140 -2.03 8.86 -1.57
C ARG A 140 -2.29 8.55 -3.04
N ALA A 141 -3.11 7.54 -3.33
CA ALA A 141 -3.51 7.19 -4.70
C ALA A 141 -4.24 8.36 -5.39
N SER A 142 -5.05 9.13 -4.64
CA SER A 142 -5.73 10.33 -5.18
C SER A 142 -4.75 11.38 -5.73
N ASN A 143 -3.58 11.51 -5.11
CA ASN A 143 -2.53 12.45 -5.50
C ASN A 143 -1.54 11.91 -6.53
N LEU A 144 -1.30 10.59 -6.54
CA LEU A 144 -0.20 9.97 -7.30
C LEU A 144 -0.65 9.05 -8.43
N MET A 145 -1.94 8.77 -8.58
CA MET A 145 -2.43 7.83 -9.59
C MET A 145 -3.24 8.54 -10.68
N PRO A 146 -2.65 8.80 -11.86
CA PRO A 146 -3.37 9.40 -12.98
C PRO A 146 -4.52 8.53 -13.50
N ARG A 147 -4.36 7.20 -13.42
CA ARG A 147 -5.35 6.20 -13.86
C ARG A 147 -6.60 6.26 -13.00
N SER A 148 -7.64 6.90 -13.53
CA SER A 148 -8.93 7.12 -12.84
C SER A 148 -9.58 5.82 -12.37
N GLY A 149 -9.57 4.77 -13.20
CA GLY A 149 -10.17 3.48 -12.87
C GLY A 149 -9.51 2.80 -11.68
N MET A 150 -8.17 2.85 -11.59
CA MET A 150 -7.43 2.24 -10.48
C MET A 150 -7.60 3.02 -9.18
N ASN A 151 -7.66 4.36 -9.28
CA ASN A 151 -7.96 5.24 -8.15
C ASN A 151 -9.39 4.98 -7.61
N ALA A 152 -10.38 4.89 -8.51
CA ALA A 152 -11.74 4.54 -8.15
C ALA A 152 -11.86 3.13 -7.55
N LEU A 153 -11.10 2.15 -8.06
CA LEU A 153 -11.04 0.79 -7.50
C LEU A 153 -10.49 0.79 -6.07
N MET A 154 -9.40 1.51 -5.79
CA MET A 154 -8.85 1.66 -4.44
C MET A 154 -9.87 2.25 -3.47
N VAL A 155 -10.57 3.32 -3.89
CA VAL A 155 -11.63 3.94 -3.08
C VAL A 155 -12.82 2.99 -2.90
N GLY A 156 -13.24 2.31 -3.96
CA GLY A 156 -14.32 1.34 -3.91
C GLY A 156 -14.05 0.22 -2.91
N LEU A 157 -12.84 -0.35 -2.90
CA LEU A 157 -12.45 -1.38 -1.94
C LEU A 157 -12.49 -0.86 -0.49
N LEU A 158 -12.00 0.36 -0.23
CA LEU A 158 -12.05 0.99 1.09
C LEU A 158 -13.50 1.25 1.55
N VAL A 159 -14.35 1.81 0.68
CA VAL A 159 -15.76 2.09 0.99
C VAL A 159 -16.52 0.79 1.25
N MET A 160 -16.29 -0.23 0.42
CA MET A 160 -16.85 -1.56 0.62
C MET A 160 -16.38 -2.18 1.93
N ASN A 161 -15.12 -1.98 2.34
CA ASN A 161 -14.63 -2.48 3.62
C ASN A 161 -15.43 -1.84 4.77
N CYS A 162 -15.52 -0.51 4.76
CA CYS A 162 -16.28 0.24 5.77
C CYS A 162 -17.75 -0.20 5.85
N TRP A 163 -18.43 -0.35 4.71
CA TRP A 163 -19.85 -0.67 4.67
C TRP A 163 -20.15 -2.15 4.90
N SER A 164 -19.27 -3.06 4.48
CA SER A 164 -19.42 -4.49 4.75
C SER A 164 -19.35 -4.77 6.26
N THR A 165 -18.39 -4.15 6.96
CA THR A 165 -18.29 -4.24 8.43
C THR A 165 -19.58 -3.78 9.11
N ALA A 166 -20.15 -2.66 8.66
CA ALA A 166 -21.43 -2.15 9.17
C ALA A 166 -22.63 -3.06 8.85
N GLY A 167 -22.73 -3.54 7.60
CA GLY A 167 -23.83 -4.37 7.12
C GLY A 167 -23.86 -5.73 7.79
N ILE A 168 -22.71 -6.40 7.90
CA ILE A 168 -22.61 -7.72 8.53
C ILE A 168 -23.01 -7.64 10.01
N GLN A 169 -22.55 -6.60 10.72
CA GLN A 169 -22.96 -6.33 12.10
C GLN A 169 -24.46 -5.96 12.25
N PHE A 170 -25.14 -5.58 11.17
CA PHE A 170 -26.59 -5.35 11.18
C PHE A 170 -27.38 -6.64 10.94
N PHE A 171 -27.01 -7.42 9.91
CA PHE A 171 -27.75 -8.62 9.51
C PHE A 171 -27.49 -9.84 10.41
N PHE A 172 -26.28 -9.98 10.96
CA PHE A 172 -25.89 -11.16 11.75
C PHE A 172 -25.96 -10.97 13.27
N ARG A 173 -26.68 -9.94 13.75
CA ARG A 173 -26.83 -9.61 15.19
C ARG A 173 -27.33 -10.77 16.06
N THR A 174 -28.08 -11.69 15.47
CA THR A 174 -28.64 -12.87 16.13
C THR A 174 -27.63 -14.01 16.27
N SER A 175 -26.51 -13.98 15.53
CA SER A 175 -25.50 -15.04 15.48
C SER A 175 -24.07 -14.46 15.61
N PRO A 176 -23.63 -14.09 16.83
CA PRO A 176 -22.36 -13.40 17.04
C PRO A 176 -21.12 -14.15 16.54
N ALA A 177 -21.14 -15.49 16.51
CA ALA A 177 -20.03 -16.28 15.99
C ALA A 177 -19.94 -16.21 14.47
N LEU A 178 -21.08 -16.31 13.77
CA LEU A 178 -21.15 -16.21 12.32
C LEU A 178 -20.83 -14.78 11.86
N GLU A 179 -21.37 -13.78 12.56
CA GLU A 179 -21.05 -12.36 12.35
C GLU A 179 -19.52 -12.13 12.32
N ARG A 180 -18.81 -12.59 13.35
CA ARG A 180 -17.35 -12.42 13.43
C ARG A 180 -16.61 -13.09 12.30
N VAL A 181 -16.96 -14.34 11.97
CA VAL A 181 -16.31 -15.07 10.87
C VAL A 181 -16.52 -14.34 9.55
N VAL A 182 -17.74 -13.91 9.26
CA VAL A 182 -18.07 -13.23 7.99
C VAL A 182 -17.39 -11.86 7.93
N THR A 183 -17.44 -11.05 8.99
CA THR A 183 -16.76 -9.74 9.06
C THR A 183 -15.26 -9.89 8.81
N LEU A 184 -14.57 -10.76 9.57
CA LEU A 184 -13.12 -10.95 9.44
C LEU A 184 -12.71 -11.47 8.06
N THR A 185 -13.55 -12.31 7.44
CA THR A 185 -13.27 -12.85 6.11
C THR A 185 -13.40 -11.77 5.04
N TYR A 186 -14.48 -10.99 5.05
CA TYR A 186 -14.68 -9.90 4.09
C TYR A 186 -13.66 -8.78 4.26
N ASP A 187 -13.36 -8.38 5.49
CA ASP A 187 -12.29 -7.44 5.81
C ASP A 187 -10.95 -7.91 5.19
N ALA A 188 -10.52 -9.14 5.50
CA ALA A 188 -9.29 -9.69 4.94
C ALA A 188 -9.28 -9.73 3.40
N LEU A 189 -10.39 -10.07 2.76
CA LEU A 189 -10.49 -10.14 1.29
C LEU A 189 -10.40 -8.75 0.64
N LEU A 190 -11.10 -7.76 1.18
CA LEU A 190 -11.09 -6.39 0.65
C LEU A 190 -9.73 -5.73 0.88
N SER A 191 -9.13 -5.94 2.05
CA SER A 191 -7.77 -5.50 2.38
C SER A 191 -6.73 -6.16 1.50
N PHE A 192 -6.86 -7.46 1.22
CA PHE A 192 -6.00 -8.17 0.27
C PHE A 192 -6.12 -7.60 -1.14
N GLY A 193 -7.35 -7.34 -1.60
CA GLY A 193 -7.62 -6.67 -2.87
C GLY A 193 -6.89 -5.33 -2.97
N MET A 194 -7.05 -4.49 -1.95
CA MET A 194 -6.51 -3.12 -1.94
C MET A 194 -4.99 -3.09 -1.83
N MET A 195 -4.42 -3.92 -0.97
CA MET A 195 -3.02 -3.81 -0.55
C MET A 195 -2.08 -4.76 -1.27
N ILE A 196 -2.61 -5.75 -1.99
CA ILE A 196 -1.82 -6.73 -2.75
C ILE A 196 -2.26 -6.72 -4.22
N VAL A 197 -3.54 -6.98 -4.50
CA VAL A 197 -4.00 -7.17 -5.89
C VAL A 197 -3.84 -5.90 -6.71
N VAL A 198 -4.31 -4.75 -6.22
CA VAL A 198 -4.18 -3.48 -6.95
C VAL A 198 -2.70 -3.11 -7.21
N PRO A 199 -1.80 -3.09 -6.20
CA PRO A 199 -0.38 -2.86 -6.46
C PRO A 199 0.24 -3.84 -7.46
N LEU A 200 -0.16 -5.12 -7.45
CA LEU A 200 0.33 -6.09 -8.43
C LEU A 200 -0.16 -5.79 -9.85
N ILE A 201 -1.44 -5.44 -10.02
CA ILE A 201 -1.99 -5.05 -11.34
C ILE A 201 -1.22 -3.85 -11.91
N ILE A 202 -0.78 -2.92 -11.06
CA ILE A 202 0.00 -1.76 -11.47
C ILE A 202 1.46 -2.15 -11.75
N PHE A 203 2.05 -3.00 -10.92
CA PHE A 203 3.49 -3.31 -10.97
C PHE A 203 3.89 -4.32 -12.06
N ILE A 204 3.04 -5.31 -12.35
CA ILE A 204 3.33 -6.39 -13.30
C ILE A 204 3.72 -5.87 -14.70
N PRO A 205 3.00 -4.91 -15.32
CA PRO A 205 3.38 -4.37 -16.62
C PRO A 205 4.81 -3.84 -16.66
N TYR A 206 5.26 -3.15 -15.61
CA TYR A 206 6.63 -2.64 -15.52
C TYR A 206 7.67 -3.76 -15.42
N VAL A 207 7.36 -4.85 -14.71
CA VAL A 207 8.24 -6.02 -14.62
C VAL A 207 8.35 -6.73 -15.97
N GLU A 208 7.27 -6.81 -16.73
CA GLU A 208 7.25 -7.43 -18.06
C GLU A 208 8.05 -6.61 -19.08
N GLU A 209 8.03 -5.28 -18.95
CA GLU A 209 8.79 -4.36 -19.80
C GLU A 209 10.26 -4.22 -19.37
N PHE A 210 10.62 -4.58 -18.14
CA PHE A 210 11.98 -4.45 -17.62
C PHE A 210 12.87 -5.64 -18.01
N ASN A 211 14.05 -5.36 -18.57
CA ASN A 211 15.07 -6.37 -18.83
C ASN A 211 16.00 -6.50 -17.60
N PHE A 212 15.88 -7.62 -16.88
CA PHE A 212 16.68 -7.88 -15.67
C PHE A 212 18.16 -8.18 -15.92
N GLU A 213 18.52 -8.64 -17.12
CA GLU A 213 19.92 -8.95 -17.47
C GLU A 213 20.72 -7.67 -17.68
N TYR A 214 20.16 -6.74 -18.45
CA TYR A 214 20.80 -5.46 -18.75
C TYR A 214 20.39 -4.33 -17.80
N SER A 215 19.41 -4.56 -16.92
CA SER A 215 18.88 -3.57 -15.97
C SER A 215 18.37 -2.29 -16.63
N ILE A 216 17.69 -2.44 -17.77
CA ILE A 216 17.10 -1.37 -18.57
C ILE A 216 15.68 -1.75 -19.01
N PHE A 217 14.85 -0.77 -19.32
CA PHE A 217 13.55 -1.03 -19.96
C PHE A 217 13.76 -1.51 -21.40
N LYS A 218 12.99 -2.52 -21.82
CA LYS A 218 13.07 -3.12 -23.17
C LYS A 218 12.77 -2.09 -24.26
N ASN A 219 11.81 -1.22 -24.00
CA ASN A 219 11.53 -0.08 -24.83
C ASN A 219 12.25 1.14 -24.25
N SER A 220 13.34 1.56 -24.89
CA SER A 220 14.06 2.78 -24.50
C SER A 220 13.15 4.00 -24.49
N ASP A 221 12.19 4.05 -25.41
CA ASP A 221 11.31 5.21 -25.63
C ASP A 221 10.33 5.43 -24.47
N SER A 222 10.10 4.42 -23.64
CA SER A 222 9.15 4.48 -22.51
C SER A 222 9.60 5.46 -21.41
N LEU A 223 10.91 5.65 -21.23
CA LEU A 223 11.47 6.67 -20.33
C LEU A 223 11.58 8.05 -20.97
N TYR A 224 11.61 8.11 -22.31
CA TYR A 224 11.65 9.36 -23.08
C TYR A 224 10.26 9.93 -23.36
N ASP A 225 9.22 9.11 -23.31
CA ASP A 225 7.84 9.60 -23.32
C ASP A 225 7.51 10.25 -21.96
N PRO A 226 7.23 11.57 -21.91
CA PRO A 226 7.06 12.29 -20.66
C PRO A 226 5.86 11.79 -19.85
N VAL A 227 4.87 11.17 -20.49
CA VAL A 227 3.66 10.65 -19.85
C VAL A 227 3.95 9.30 -19.18
N SER A 228 4.60 8.41 -19.92
CA SER A 228 5.01 7.09 -19.44
C SER A 228 5.99 7.20 -18.28
N ALA A 229 6.98 8.09 -18.39
CA ALA A 229 7.94 8.36 -17.31
C ALA A 229 7.25 8.93 -16.05
N ALA A 230 6.37 9.92 -16.19
CA ALA A 230 5.62 10.47 -15.05
C ALA A 230 4.74 9.40 -14.37
N THR A 231 4.05 8.58 -15.17
CA THR A 231 3.18 7.53 -14.67
C THR A 231 3.98 6.47 -13.92
N LEU A 232 5.09 6.00 -14.49
CA LEU A 232 6.02 5.07 -13.86
C LEU A 232 6.46 5.59 -12.49
N VAL A 233 6.98 6.81 -12.44
CA VAL A 233 7.50 7.40 -11.19
C VAL A 233 6.42 7.48 -10.13
N LEU A 234 5.26 8.05 -10.46
CA LEU A 234 4.21 8.29 -9.46
C LEU A 234 3.58 6.98 -8.97
N GLU A 235 3.36 6.02 -9.86
CA GLU A 235 2.83 4.71 -9.48
C GLU A 235 3.84 3.91 -8.64
N ASN A 236 5.13 3.96 -8.97
CA ASN A 236 6.17 3.33 -8.14
C ASN A 236 6.33 4.03 -6.80
N ARG A 237 6.16 5.36 -6.74
CA ARG A 237 6.10 6.10 -5.47
C ARG A 237 4.92 5.65 -4.62
N LEU A 238 3.79 5.28 -5.23
CA LEU A 238 2.63 4.72 -4.54
C LEU A 238 2.88 3.29 -4.05
N ILE A 239 3.42 2.42 -4.90
CA ILE A 239 3.67 1.00 -4.59
C ILE A 239 4.76 0.82 -3.54
N PHE A 240 5.89 1.52 -3.70
CA PHE A 240 7.01 1.44 -2.78
C PHE A 240 6.86 2.43 -1.63
N ALA A 241 7.37 2.04 -0.46
CA ALA A 241 7.35 2.90 0.70
C ALA A 241 8.32 4.06 0.51
N SER A 242 7.78 5.28 0.51
CA SER A 242 8.58 6.52 0.37
C SER A 242 9.05 7.10 1.70
N SER A 243 8.54 6.59 2.83
CA SER A 243 8.92 7.01 4.18
C SER A 243 8.57 5.92 5.21
N ILE A 244 9.05 6.05 6.46
CA ILE A 244 8.70 5.12 7.54
C ILE A 244 7.20 5.15 7.85
N PHE A 245 6.58 6.34 7.82
CA PHE A 245 5.14 6.47 8.02
C PHE A 245 4.35 5.76 6.91
N ASP A 246 4.73 5.99 5.66
CA ASP A 246 4.10 5.29 4.53
C ASP A 246 4.28 3.77 4.64
N PHE A 247 5.50 3.33 4.94
CA PHE A 247 5.79 1.93 5.21
C PHE A 247 4.87 1.35 6.29
N ALA A 248 4.69 2.03 7.43
CA ALA A 248 3.83 1.58 8.51
C ALA A 248 2.38 1.43 8.05
N THR A 249 1.84 2.41 7.33
CA THR A 249 0.46 2.33 6.79
C THR A 249 0.28 1.24 5.73
N LYS A 250 1.35 0.82 5.04
CA LYS A 250 1.30 -0.36 4.16
C LYS A 250 1.40 -1.68 4.94
N LEU A 251 2.15 -1.69 6.04
CA LEU A 251 2.36 -2.87 6.87
C LEU A 251 1.15 -3.22 7.75
N ILE A 252 0.45 -2.21 8.28
CA ILE A 252 -0.70 -2.40 9.18
C ILE A 252 -1.79 -3.30 8.56
N PRO A 253 -2.33 -3.01 7.36
CA PRO A 253 -3.31 -3.88 6.71
C PRO A 253 -2.78 -5.30 6.44
N GLN A 254 -1.48 -5.45 6.13
CA GLN A 254 -0.87 -6.76 5.88
C GLN A 254 -0.85 -7.64 7.13
N LEU A 255 -0.54 -7.05 8.28
CA LEU A 255 -0.65 -7.70 9.57
C LEU A 255 -2.11 -8.00 9.90
N SER A 256 -3.01 -7.07 9.59
CA SER A 256 -4.45 -7.21 9.78
C SER A 256 -5.00 -8.46 9.07
N ILE A 257 -4.72 -8.63 7.77
CA ILE A 257 -5.12 -9.80 6.99
C ILE A 257 -4.62 -11.10 7.66
N PHE A 258 -3.38 -11.11 8.14
CA PHE A 258 -2.81 -12.29 8.81
C PHE A 258 -3.58 -12.62 10.09
N LEU A 259 -3.86 -11.61 10.92
CA LEU A 259 -4.63 -11.79 12.15
C LEU A 259 -6.04 -12.27 11.86
N SER A 260 -6.74 -11.65 10.91
CA SER A 260 -8.06 -12.11 10.47
C SER A 260 -8.06 -13.58 10.07
N LEU A 261 -7.07 -14.01 9.29
CA LEU A 261 -6.97 -15.40 8.85
C LEU A 261 -6.75 -16.37 10.03
N VAL A 262 -5.87 -16.04 10.97
CA VAL A 262 -5.63 -16.84 12.17
C VAL A 262 -6.91 -16.94 13.02
N THR A 263 -7.54 -15.80 13.30
CA THR A 263 -8.77 -15.72 14.10
C THR A 263 -9.93 -16.50 13.46
N VAL A 264 -10.11 -16.40 12.14
CA VAL A 264 -11.15 -17.15 11.41
C VAL A 264 -10.91 -18.66 11.51
N CYS A 265 -9.67 -19.12 11.35
CA CYS A 265 -9.32 -20.54 11.50
C CYS A 265 -9.66 -21.06 12.91
N GLU A 266 -9.37 -20.27 13.95
CA GLU A 266 -9.71 -20.63 15.33
C GLU A 266 -11.22 -20.64 15.58
N LEU A 267 -11.95 -19.64 15.09
CA LEU A 267 -13.41 -19.55 15.25
C LEU A 267 -14.14 -20.72 14.56
N LEU A 268 -13.73 -21.06 13.34
CA LEU A 268 -14.32 -22.18 12.58
C LEU A 268 -13.92 -23.55 13.15
N SER A 269 -12.77 -23.65 13.81
CA SER A 269 -12.40 -24.87 14.56
C SER A 269 -13.39 -25.18 15.70
N ARG A 270 -14.12 -24.19 16.21
CA ARG A 270 -15.07 -24.32 17.31
C ARG A 270 -16.47 -24.79 16.88
N SER A 271 -16.85 -24.63 15.61
CA SER A 271 -18.23 -24.77 15.13
C SER A 271 -18.63 -26.13 14.57
N ASN A 272 -17.92 -27.23 14.86
CA ASN A 272 -18.29 -28.55 14.35
C ASN A 272 -19.59 -29.08 14.97
N VAL A 273 -20.71 -28.78 14.29
CA VAL A 273 -21.79 -29.74 14.04
C VAL A 273 -21.21 -30.84 13.17
N LYS A 274 -21.09 -32.03 13.74
CA LYS A 274 -20.67 -33.24 13.02
C LYS A 274 -21.80 -33.60 12.05
N VAL A 275 -21.67 -33.29 10.76
CA VAL A 275 -22.58 -33.86 9.75
C VAL A 275 -22.16 -35.32 9.58
N VAL A 276 -22.81 -36.20 10.34
CA VAL A 276 -22.79 -37.63 10.08
C VAL A 276 -23.65 -37.84 8.83
N PRO A 277 -23.18 -38.54 7.79
CA PRO A 277 -24.05 -38.91 6.69
C PRO A 277 -25.08 -39.89 7.25
N GLY A 278 -26.28 -39.38 7.52
CA GLY A 278 -27.41 -40.20 7.94
C GLY A 278 -27.91 -40.99 6.74
N THR A 279 -27.76 -42.30 6.77
CA THR A 279 -28.61 -43.18 5.99
C THR A 279 -30.03 -43.04 6.52
N SER A 280 -30.90 -42.49 5.67
CA SER A 280 -32.36 -42.31 5.82
C SER A 280 -32.86 -40.89 6.14
N MET A 281 -33.76 -40.42 5.29
CA MET A 281 -34.56 -39.20 5.42
C MET A 281 -35.60 -39.36 6.54
N GLN A 282 -35.46 -38.64 7.65
CA GLN A 282 -36.58 -38.13 8.46
C GLN A 282 -36.09 -37.13 9.52
N SER A 283 -36.66 -35.92 9.48
CA SER A 283 -36.69 -34.83 10.48
C SER A 283 -35.42 -34.58 11.33
N VAL A 284 -34.72 -33.49 11.03
CA VAL A 284 -33.65 -32.93 11.87
C VAL A 284 -34.27 -32.18 13.06
N ALA A 285 -34.35 -32.83 14.22
CA ALA A 285 -34.48 -32.16 15.52
C ALA A 285 -33.10 -32.11 16.18
N VAL A 286 -32.59 -30.90 16.44
CA VAL A 286 -31.29 -30.68 17.10
C VAL A 286 -31.47 -30.83 18.61
N LYS A 287 -30.99 -31.94 19.19
CA LYS A 287 -30.81 -32.10 20.65
C LYS A 287 -29.36 -31.74 21.02
N PRO A 288 -29.12 -30.89 22.03
CA PRO A 288 -27.78 -30.66 22.57
C PRO A 288 -27.28 -31.93 23.26
N LYS A 289 -26.02 -32.29 23.03
CA LYS A 289 -25.36 -33.43 23.67
C LYS A 289 -25.09 -33.11 25.14
N ALA A 290 -25.81 -33.80 26.04
CA ALA A 290 -25.52 -33.80 27.47
C ALA A 290 -24.15 -34.45 27.72
N SER A 291 -23.33 -33.80 28.56
CA SER A 291 -22.09 -34.35 29.09
C SER A 291 -22.43 -35.45 30.09
N SER A 292 -21.95 -36.66 29.83
CA SER A 292 -22.08 -37.82 30.72
C SER A 292 -21.08 -37.74 31.87
N THR A 293 -21.59 -37.71 33.09
CA THR A 293 -20.86 -38.16 34.29
C THR A 293 -21.92 -38.74 35.22
N ASP A 294 -22.00 -40.06 35.27
CA ASP A 294 -22.73 -40.80 36.30
C ASP A 294 -21.85 -40.94 37.54
N THR A 295 -22.40 -40.66 38.72
CA THR A 295 -22.47 -41.58 39.89
C THR A 295 -23.33 -40.91 41.01
N GLU A 296 -24.39 -41.62 41.43
CA GLU A 296 -25.19 -41.62 42.69
C GLU A 296 -24.96 -40.56 43.80
N ASN A 297 -25.92 -40.09 44.62
CA ASN A 297 -27.28 -40.53 45.01
C ASN A 297 -28.09 -39.33 45.62
N PRO A 298 -29.42 -39.45 45.84
CA PRO A 298 -30.34 -38.35 46.16
C PRO A 298 -30.61 -38.18 47.66
N ALA A 299 -30.77 -36.94 48.14
CA ALA A 299 -31.85 -36.53 49.07
C ALA A 299 -31.70 -35.07 49.53
N VAL A 300 -32.85 -34.54 49.95
CA VAL A 300 -33.11 -33.33 50.74
C VAL A 300 -33.36 -32.03 49.95
N VAL A 301 -34.67 -31.80 49.83
CA VAL A 301 -35.36 -30.54 49.60
C VAL A 301 -34.88 -29.47 50.58
N ASP A 302 -34.54 -28.29 50.07
CA ASP A 302 -34.88 -27.02 50.74
C ASP A 302 -34.95 -25.88 49.71
N LYS A 303 -36.14 -25.26 49.62
CA LYS A 303 -36.31 -23.94 49.00
C LYS A 303 -35.73 -22.89 49.96
N PRO A 304 -35.09 -21.84 49.43
CA PRO A 304 -35.63 -20.53 49.79
C PRO A 304 -35.66 -19.51 48.64
N ALA A 305 -36.72 -18.69 48.72
CA ALA A 305 -36.83 -17.28 48.38
C ALA A 305 -36.16 -16.74 47.11
N ALA A 306 -37.02 -16.35 46.15
CA ALA A 306 -36.69 -15.44 45.08
C ALA A 306 -36.26 -14.07 45.63
N THR A 307 -35.00 -13.69 45.40
CA THR A 307 -34.51 -12.32 45.58
C THR A 307 -34.21 -11.73 44.20
N SER A 308 -35.17 -10.95 43.69
CA SER A 308 -35.12 -10.26 42.40
C SER A 308 -34.33 -8.94 42.48
N GLN A 309 -33.01 -8.99 42.61
CA GLN A 309 -32.19 -7.76 42.58
C GLN A 309 -31.08 -7.70 41.51
N ASN A 310 -30.89 -8.73 40.68
CA ASN A 310 -29.84 -8.74 39.64
C ASN A 310 -30.30 -8.32 38.23
N SER A 311 -31.54 -7.85 38.03
CA SER A 311 -32.05 -7.52 36.68
C SER A 311 -31.57 -6.15 36.15
N SER A 312 -31.35 -5.17 37.02
CA SER A 312 -30.99 -3.79 36.63
C SER A 312 -29.54 -3.65 36.15
N HIS A 313 -28.58 -4.31 36.82
CA HIS A 313 -27.17 -4.30 36.45
C HIS A 313 -26.91 -5.05 35.13
N PHE A 314 -27.61 -6.16 34.89
CA PHE A 314 -27.56 -6.90 33.62
C PHE A 314 -28.30 -6.18 32.48
N ALA A 315 -29.29 -5.33 32.77
CA ALA A 315 -29.95 -4.51 31.76
C ALA A 315 -29.07 -3.33 31.34
N SER A 316 -28.40 -2.64 32.27
CA SER A 316 -27.50 -1.53 31.96
C SER A 316 -26.27 -1.99 31.17
N LEU A 317 -25.65 -3.12 31.55
CA LEU A 317 -24.52 -3.70 30.82
C LEU A 317 -24.90 -4.17 29.40
N ARG A 318 -26.12 -4.70 29.21
CA ARG A 318 -26.65 -5.04 27.88
C ARG A 318 -26.97 -3.80 27.05
N ALA A 319 -27.51 -2.75 27.64
CA ALA A 319 -27.77 -1.47 26.97
C ALA A 319 -26.47 -0.79 26.53
N ILE A 320 -25.46 -0.73 27.40
CA ILE A 320 -24.13 -0.17 27.10
C ILE A 320 -23.45 -0.96 25.97
N ARG A 321 -23.54 -2.30 25.98
CA ARG A 321 -22.98 -3.14 24.91
C ARG A 321 -23.69 -2.92 23.58
N LYS A 322 -25.02 -2.87 23.57
CA LYS A 322 -25.81 -2.53 22.36
C LYS A 322 -25.47 -1.14 21.82
N TRP A 323 -25.25 -0.16 22.70
CA TRP A 323 -24.94 1.21 22.30
C TRP A 323 -23.55 1.33 21.65
N LYS A 324 -22.54 0.63 22.19
CA LYS A 324 -21.19 0.56 21.59
C LYS A 324 -21.20 0.02 20.15
N HIS A 325 -21.95 -1.05 19.90
CA HIS A 325 -22.06 -1.62 18.54
C HIS A 325 -22.73 -0.67 17.55
N VAL A 326 -23.78 0.05 17.97
CA VAL A 326 -24.46 1.03 17.11
C VAL A 326 -23.52 2.19 16.75
N VAL A 327 -22.75 2.70 17.72
CA VAL A 327 -21.79 3.77 17.48
C VAL A 327 -20.73 3.36 16.45
N THR A 328 -20.16 2.16 16.57
CA THR A 328 -19.17 1.65 15.59
C THR A 328 -19.77 1.55 14.18
N ILE A 329 -20.96 0.96 14.02
CA ILE A 329 -21.64 0.84 12.72
C ILE A 329 -21.83 2.23 12.09
N VAL A 330 -22.36 3.18 12.87
CA VAL A 330 -22.63 4.54 12.40
C VAL A 330 -21.33 5.23 11.96
N LEU A 331 -20.25 5.10 12.73
CA LEU A 331 -18.95 5.68 12.39
C LEU A 331 -18.39 5.15 11.06
N PHE A 332 -18.42 3.82 10.84
CA PHE A 332 -17.92 3.23 9.60
C PHE A 332 -18.77 3.59 8.38
N VAL A 333 -20.10 3.63 8.51
CA VAL A 333 -20.99 4.06 7.43
C VAL A 333 -20.74 5.53 7.07
N ILE A 334 -20.66 6.40 8.09
CA ILE A 334 -20.36 7.82 7.90
C ILE A 334 -19.00 7.97 7.22
N TRP A 335 -17.97 7.26 7.69
CA TRP A 335 -16.63 7.33 7.12
C TRP A 335 -16.60 6.92 5.64
N GLY A 336 -17.18 5.76 5.30
CA GLY A 336 -17.28 5.33 3.90
C GLY A 336 -18.03 6.32 3.02
N THR A 337 -19.08 6.96 3.57
CA THR A 337 -19.84 8.01 2.87
C THR A 337 -19.00 9.27 2.65
N ILE A 338 -18.24 9.71 3.65
CA ILE A 338 -17.32 10.86 3.55
C ILE A 338 -16.28 10.59 2.46
N ILE A 339 -15.65 9.42 2.47
CA ILE A 339 -14.62 9.06 1.49
C ILE A 339 -15.20 9.02 0.07
N LEU A 340 -16.37 8.42 -0.11
CA LEU A 340 -17.05 8.39 -1.40
C LEU A 340 -17.42 9.80 -1.89
N PHE A 341 -17.90 10.66 -0.98
CA PHE A 341 -18.21 12.05 -1.28
C PHE A 341 -16.96 12.84 -1.69
N LEU A 342 -15.86 12.72 -0.93
CA LEU A 342 -14.58 13.36 -1.26
C LEU A 342 -14.04 12.92 -2.62
N HIS A 343 -14.11 11.61 -2.93
CA HIS A 343 -13.71 11.10 -4.22
C HIS A 343 -14.63 11.59 -5.35
N GLY A 344 -15.94 11.63 -5.10
CA GLY A 344 -16.93 12.18 -6.03
C GLY A 344 -16.69 13.66 -6.34
N LEU A 345 -16.41 14.48 -5.31
CA LEU A 345 -16.03 15.88 -5.49
C LEU A 345 -14.74 16.04 -6.29
N ALA A 346 -13.72 15.22 -6.00
CA ALA A 346 -12.47 15.23 -6.77
C ALA A 346 -12.69 14.85 -8.23
N ALA A 347 -13.50 13.82 -8.50
CA ALA A 347 -13.87 13.41 -9.85
C ALA A 347 -14.70 14.47 -10.58
N GLN A 348 -15.62 15.15 -9.88
CA GLN A 348 -16.41 16.26 -10.43
C GLN A 348 -15.49 17.42 -10.83
N ARG A 349 -14.57 17.85 -9.95
CA ARG A 349 -13.59 18.90 -10.27
C ARG A 349 -12.76 18.56 -11.50
N ALA A 350 -12.31 17.31 -11.60
CA ALA A 350 -11.49 16.86 -12.72
C ALA A 350 -12.20 16.90 -14.09
N LYS A 351 -13.54 16.95 -14.13
CA LYS A 351 -14.29 17.16 -15.39
C LYS A 351 -14.23 18.61 -15.89
N HIS A 352 -13.87 19.55 -15.02
CA HIS A 352 -13.84 20.98 -15.30
C HIS A 352 -12.41 21.55 -15.38
N TYR A 353 -11.40 20.69 -15.45
CA TYR A 353 -10.02 21.12 -15.65
C TYR A 353 -9.81 21.61 -17.10
N GLU A 354 -9.14 22.75 -17.24
CA GLU A 354 -8.94 23.48 -18.48
C GLU A 354 -7.46 23.55 -18.91
N VAL A 355 -6.51 23.02 -18.14
CA VAL A 355 -5.10 23.00 -18.52
C VAL A 355 -4.90 22.15 -19.78
N VAL A 356 -4.78 22.85 -20.91
CA VAL A 356 -4.58 22.27 -22.23
C VAL A 356 -3.26 21.49 -22.27
N GLY A 357 -3.28 20.30 -22.85
CA GLY A 357 -2.07 19.48 -22.97
C GLY A 357 -1.67 18.75 -21.68
N CYS A 358 -2.49 18.78 -20.63
CA CYS A 358 -2.30 17.88 -19.51
C CYS A 358 -2.55 16.43 -19.94
N ARG A 359 -1.53 15.57 -19.80
CA ARG A 359 -1.59 14.16 -20.21
C ARG A 359 -1.76 13.18 -19.05
N ALA A 360 -1.48 13.63 -17.82
CA ALA A 360 -1.61 12.81 -16.62
C ALA A 360 -2.28 13.61 -15.50
N VAL A 361 -3.62 13.61 -15.48
CA VAL A 361 -4.43 14.31 -14.47
C VAL A 361 -4.60 13.43 -13.23
N THR A 362 -4.29 13.96 -12.05
CA THR A 362 -4.60 13.31 -10.76
C THR A 362 -5.87 13.89 -10.12
N ARG A 363 -6.38 13.26 -9.05
CA ARG A 363 -7.69 13.59 -8.47
C ARG A 363 -7.61 13.69 -6.95
N PRO A 364 -6.82 14.65 -6.43
CA PRO A 364 -6.66 14.81 -5.00
C PRO A 364 -8.00 15.14 -4.34
N TRP A 365 -8.24 14.58 -3.17
CA TRP A 365 -9.47 14.85 -2.41
C TRP A 365 -9.59 16.31 -1.96
N PHE A 366 -8.45 16.94 -1.66
CA PHE A 366 -8.37 18.35 -1.30
C PHE A 366 -7.70 19.11 -2.44
N SER A 367 -8.23 20.28 -2.77
CA SER A 367 -7.69 21.14 -3.83
C SER A 367 -7.16 22.42 -3.21
N ASN A 368 -6.04 22.89 -3.75
CA ASN A 368 -5.47 24.21 -3.50
C ASN A 368 -6.03 25.29 -4.47
N GLY A 369 -7.09 24.98 -5.22
CA GLY A 369 -7.64 25.86 -6.26
C GLY A 369 -6.90 25.82 -7.60
N LYS A 370 -5.86 24.99 -7.74
CA LYS A 370 -5.10 24.76 -8.97
C LYS A 370 -5.35 23.35 -9.53
N GLU A 371 -4.99 23.15 -10.80
CA GLU A 371 -5.20 21.90 -11.52
C GLU A 371 -4.01 20.94 -11.37
N PRO A 372 -4.20 19.74 -10.77
CA PRO A 372 -3.12 18.80 -10.51
C PRO A 372 -2.82 17.95 -11.74
N CYS A 373 -1.91 18.48 -12.57
CA CYS A 373 -1.38 17.79 -13.74
C CYS A 373 0.05 17.31 -13.48
N SER A 374 0.28 15.99 -13.58
CA SER A 374 1.61 15.43 -13.35
C SER A 374 2.51 15.37 -14.59
N SER A 375 1.92 15.44 -15.79
CA SER A 375 2.66 15.49 -17.04
C SER A 375 1.99 16.49 -17.98
N LEU A 376 2.68 17.58 -18.27
CA LEU A 376 2.20 18.66 -19.12
C LEU A 376 2.99 18.66 -20.43
N VAL A 377 2.26 18.67 -21.54
CA VAL A 377 2.80 18.98 -22.87
C VAL A 377 2.29 20.35 -23.28
N TYR A 378 3.18 21.35 -23.21
CA TYR A 378 2.93 22.68 -23.75
C TYR A 378 3.28 22.68 -25.24
N ASP A 379 2.26 22.50 -26.08
CA ASP A 379 2.39 22.56 -27.53
C ASP A 379 1.95 23.95 -28.02
N CYS A 380 2.91 24.75 -28.51
CA CYS A 380 2.69 26.10 -29.00
C CYS A 380 1.75 26.14 -30.22
N HIS A 381 1.87 25.17 -31.13
CA HIS A 381 1.00 25.06 -32.30
C HIS A 381 -0.45 24.75 -31.88
N ALA A 382 -0.65 23.83 -30.93
CA ALA A 382 -1.97 23.50 -30.41
C ALA A 382 -2.62 24.66 -29.62
N ARG A 383 -1.79 25.52 -29.01
CA ARG A 383 -2.23 26.67 -28.21
C ARG A 383 -2.32 27.97 -29.02
N ASN A 384 -1.91 27.96 -30.28
CA ASN A 384 -1.79 29.14 -31.14
C ASN A 384 -0.93 30.25 -30.49
N THR A 385 0.19 29.84 -29.87
CA THR A 385 1.20 30.71 -29.28
C THR A 385 2.56 30.43 -29.91
N THR A 386 3.54 31.32 -29.74
CA THR A 386 4.92 31.13 -30.23
C THR A 386 5.87 30.62 -29.14
N SER A 387 5.56 30.92 -27.88
CA SER A 387 6.29 30.51 -26.67
C SER A 387 5.33 30.44 -25.47
N PRO A 388 5.63 29.65 -24.42
CA PRO A 388 5.07 29.89 -23.09
C PRO A 388 5.50 31.26 -22.54
N ASP A 389 4.61 31.87 -21.77
CA ASP A 389 4.83 33.13 -21.03
C ASP A 389 4.82 32.90 -19.51
N ASP A 390 5.10 33.94 -18.73
CA ASP A 390 5.11 33.86 -17.26
C ASP A 390 3.74 33.55 -16.65
N SER A 391 2.64 33.59 -17.41
CA SER A 391 1.29 33.23 -16.94
C SER A 391 0.88 31.81 -17.32
N SER A 392 1.67 31.15 -18.18
CA SER A 392 1.32 29.89 -18.84
C SER A 392 1.11 28.72 -17.88
N PHE A 393 1.69 28.81 -16.68
CA PHE A 393 1.58 27.80 -15.63
C PHE A 393 0.70 28.23 -14.45
N ASP A 394 0.02 29.38 -14.52
CA ASP A 394 -0.72 29.89 -13.36
C ASP A 394 -1.90 29.04 -12.92
N LYS A 395 -2.57 28.35 -13.86
CA LYS A 395 -3.67 27.42 -13.51
C LYS A 395 -3.16 26.09 -12.93
N LEU A 396 -1.88 25.78 -13.14
CA LEU A 396 -1.28 24.51 -12.80
C LEU A 396 -0.96 24.44 -11.30
N ASP A 397 -1.21 23.27 -10.71
CA ASP A 397 -0.61 22.92 -9.42
C ASP A 397 0.84 22.47 -9.65
N VAL A 398 1.77 23.40 -9.46
CA VAL A 398 3.21 23.18 -9.65
C VAL A 398 3.78 22.07 -8.76
N VAL A 399 3.10 21.72 -7.66
CA VAL A 399 3.52 20.63 -6.78
C VAL A 399 3.22 19.26 -7.40
N ALA A 400 2.18 19.17 -8.23
CA ALA A 400 1.78 17.93 -8.88
C ALA A 400 2.63 17.62 -10.13
N LEU A 401 3.23 18.65 -10.75
CA LEU A 401 3.96 18.52 -12.01
C LEU A 401 5.28 17.75 -11.82
N ALA A 402 5.42 16.64 -12.55
CA ALA A 402 6.61 15.81 -12.57
C ALA A 402 7.35 15.90 -13.92
N THR A 403 6.64 16.05 -15.03
CA THR A 403 7.26 16.19 -16.36
C THR A 403 6.66 17.36 -17.14
N LEU A 404 7.53 18.10 -17.82
CA LEU A 404 7.19 19.21 -18.69
C LEU A 404 7.82 18.98 -20.05
N ALA A 405 6.99 18.93 -21.09
CA ALA A 405 7.45 18.98 -22.47
C ALA A 405 7.00 20.30 -23.09
N ILE A 406 7.92 21.05 -23.69
CA ILE A 406 7.61 22.23 -24.50
C ILE A 406 7.92 21.86 -25.95
N ALA A 407 6.91 21.94 -26.80
CA ALA A 407 6.99 21.44 -28.16
C ALA A 407 6.42 22.42 -29.18
N HIS A 408 6.95 22.35 -30.40
CA HIS A 408 6.45 23.10 -31.56
C HIS A 408 6.44 24.62 -31.36
N CYS A 409 7.40 25.14 -30.58
CA CYS A 409 7.51 26.57 -30.29
C CYS A 409 8.52 27.23 -31.25
N PRO A 410 8.08 28.05 -32.22
CA PRO A 410 8.95 28.65 -33.22
C PRO A 410 9.85 29.76 -32.69
N GLU A 411 9.54 30.34 -31.53
CA GLU A 411 10.30 31.41 -30.89
C GLU A 411 10.35 31.19 -29.37
N LEU A 412 10.88 30.04 -28.94
CA LEU A 412 10.91 29.66 -27.52
C LEU A 412 11.80 30.62 -26.71
N ASP A 413 11.16 31.40 -25.86
CA ASP A 413 11.73 32.13 -24.72
C ASP A 413 11.34 31.39 -23.44
N MET A 414 12.31 30.80 -22.75
CA MET A 414 12.04 30.03 -21.54
C MET A 414 11.52 30.97 -20.44
N PRO A 415 10.30 30.78 -19.91
CA PRO A 415 9.69 31.69 -18.96
C PRO A 415 10.40 31.65 -17.61
N ARG A 416 10.43 32.78 -16.89
CA ARG A 416 11.01 32.86 -15.54
C ARG A 416 10.24 32.01 -14.55
N ASP A 417 8.95 31.87 -14.79
CA ASP A 417 8.05 31.01 -14.04
C ASP A 417 8.47 29.52 -14.03
N PHE A 418 9.39 29.12 -14.91
CA PHE A 418 10.05 27.81 -14.85
C PHE A 418 10.64 27.54 -13.46
N GLN A 419 11.22 28.55 -12.79
CA GLN A 419 11.80 28.40 -11.45
C GLN A 419 10.80 27.97 -10.37
N ARG A 420 9.48 28.14 -10.60
CA ARG A 420 8.43 27.73 -9.65
C ARG A 420 8.17 26.22 -9.68
N LEU A 421 8.73 25.50 -10.64
CA LEU A 421 8.44 24.08 -10.90
C LEU A 421 9.35 23.16 -10.07
N GLU A 422 9.28 23.29 -8.73
CA GLU A 422 10.22 22.66 -7.80
C GLU A 422 10.24 21.12 -7.81
N ASN A 423 9.12 20.51 -8.19
CA ASN A 423 8.97 19.05 -8.23
C ASN A 423 9.24 18.45 -9.62
N LEU A 424 9.65 19.28 -10.58
CA LEU A 424 9.92 18.84 -11.94
C LEU A 424 11.12 17.88 -11.99
N MET A 425 10.92 16.77 -12.67
CA MET A 425 11.90 15.70 -12.80
C MET A 425 12.45 15.57 -14.22
N MET A 426 11.65 15.92 -15.21
CA MET A 426 12.06 15.85 -16.61
C MET A 426 11.58 17.09 -17.37
N LEU A 427 12.51 17.70 -18.10
CA LEU A 427 12.25 18.78 -19.04
C LEU A 427 12.59 18.30 -20.46
N HIS A 428 11.58 18.25 -21.33
CA HIS A 428 11.77 17.93 -22.74
C HIS A 428 11.48 19.16 -23.60
N LEU A 429 12.44 19.54 -24.43
CA LEU A 429 12.26 20.52 -25.49
C LEU A 429 12.28 19.77 -26.82
N TYR A 430 11.22 19.91 -27.62
CA TYR A 430 11.11 19.17 -28.86
C TYR A 430 10.64 20.03 -30.03
N ASN A 431 11.30 19.89 -31.18
CA ASN A 431 10.87 20.51 -32.44
C ASN A 431 10.54 22.01 -32.25
N SER A 432 11.47 22.74 -31.65
CA SER A 432 11.31 24.15 -31.27
C SER A 432 12.55 24.94 -31.67
N THR A 433 12.46 26.26 -31.65
CA THR A 433 13.62 27.14 -31.85
C THR A 433 13.84 27.95 -30.58
N ILE A 434 14.90 27.66 -29.84
CA ILE A 434 15.27 28.40 -28.64
C ILE A 434 15.84 29.75 -29.09
N VAL A 435 15.09 30.81 -28.80
CA VAL A 435 15.52 32.20 -28.98
C VAL A 435 16.20 32.69 -27.70
N LYS A 436 15.68 32.30 -26.54
CA LYS A 436 16.21 32.70 -25.24
C LYS A 436 16.02 31.62 -24.19
N TRP A 437 17.10 31.24 -23.52
CA TRP A 437 17.09 30.39 -22.34
C TRP A 437 18.24 30.83 -21.44
N ASP A 438 17.94 31.79 -20.57
CA ASP A 438 18.91 32.55 -19.80
C ASP A 438 19.12 31.99 -18.38
N ALA A 439 20.00 32.64 -17.62
CA ALA A 439 20.30 32.26 -16.25
C ALA A 439 19.08 32.37 -15.31
N GLU A 440 18.16 33.31 -15.56
CA GLU A 440 16.95 33.54 -14.75
C GLU A 440 15.94 32.40 -14.91
N SER A 441 15.95 31.73 -16.07
CA SER A 441 15.12 30.57 -16.40
C SER A 441 15.93 29.25 -16.44
N SER A 442 17.07 29.23 -15.75
CA SER A 442 17.99 28.08 -15.71
C SER A 442 17.45 26.85 -14.99
N VAL A 443 17.99 25.68 -15.33
CA VAL A 443 17.86 24.48 -14.51
C VAL A 443 18.74 24.63 -13.27
N SER A 444 18.22 25.34 -12.26
CA SER A 444 18.94 25.63 -11.02
C SER A 444 18.94 24.47 -10.02
N ASP A 445 20.06 24.32 -9.32
CA ASP A 445 20.23 23.47 -8.13
C ASP A 445 19.30 23.80 -6.95
N THR A 446 18.91 25.06 -6.82
CA THR A 446 18.02 25.53 -5.74
C THR A 446 16.54 25.33 -6.06
N ALA A 447 16.13 25.63 -7.30
CA ALA A 447 14.75 25.50 -7.72
C ALA A 447 14.40 24.06 -8.09
N HIS A 448 15.23 23.39 -8.89
CA HIS A 448 14.91 22.10 -9.51
C HIS A 448 15.62 20.93 -8.82
N THR A 449 15.53 20.85 -7.50
CA THR A 449 16.20 19.82 -6.66
C THR A 449 15.85 18.37 -7.00
N ARG A 450 14.84 18.14 -7.86
CA ARG A 450 14.39 16.83 -8.33
C ARG A 450 14.59 16.59 -9.81
N MET A 451 15.18 17.54 -10.54
CA MET A 451 15.44 17.37 -11.97
C MET A 451 16.38 16.18 -12.17
N LEU A 452 16.01 15.25 -13.04
CA LEU A 452 16.76 14.04 -13.35
C LEU A 452 17.25 14.01 -14.78
N SER A 453 16.45 14.57 -15.69
CA SER A 453 16.74 14.54 -17.12
C SER A 453 16.31 15.82 -17.81
N VAL A 454 17.19 16.30 -18.70
CA VAL A 454 16.88 17.32 -19.69
C VAL A 454 17.13 16.72 -21.07
N LEU A 455 16.11 16.76 -21.93
CA LEU A 455 16.20 16.31 -23.32
C LEU A 455 15.87 17.47 -24.25
N VAL A 456 16.73 17.72 -25.21
CA VAL A 456 16.56 18.73 -26.25
C VAL A 456 16.65 18.03 -27.60
N GLY A 457 15.50 17.84 -28.25
CA GLY A 457 15.37 17.06 -29.48
C GLY A 457 14.89 17.92 -30.66
N LYS A 458 15.46 17.74 -31.86
CA LYS A 458 15.03 18.45 -33.08
C LYS A 458 14.90 19.96 -32.91
N THR A 459 15.75 20.53 -32.07
CA THR A 459 15.62 21.92 -31.62
C THR A 459 16.74 22.76 -32.21
N GLN A 460 16.38 23.95 -32.70
CA GLN A 460 17.32 24.94 -33.23
C GLN A 460 17.70 25.94 -32.14
N MET A 461 18.96 26.34 -32.09
CA MET A 461 19.49 27.35 -31.17
C MET A 461 20.69 28.06 -31.78
N THR A 462 20.91 29.33 -31.43
CA THR A 462 22.07 30.11 -31.92
C THR A 462 23.35 29.73 -31.20
N GLU A 463 23.24 29.42 -29.91
CA GLU A 463 24.34 29.08 -29.02
C GLU A 463 23.88 28.05 -27.99
N PHE A 464 24.85 27.52 -27.23
CA PHE A 464 24.53 26.61 -26.14
C PHE A 464 23.71 27.34 -25.06
N PRO A 465 22.59 26.79 -24.56
CA PRO A 465 21.72 27.50 -23.63
C PRO A 465 22.40 27.89 -22.31
N GLU A 466 22.41 29.19 -21.99
CA GLU A 466 22.90 29.74 -20.70
C GLU A 466 22.16 29.13 -19.50
N GLY A 467 20.88 28.78 -19.69
CA GLY A 467 20.06 28.09 -18.68
C GLY A 467 20.59 26.73 -18.24
N LEU A 468 21.57 26.15 -18.95
CA LEU A 468 22.27 24.91 -18.59
C LEU A 468 23.73 25.12 -18.16
N LEU A 469 24.17 26.38 -18.01
CA LEU A 469 25.52 26.75 -17.58
C LEU A 469 25.60 27.21 -16.12
N GLN A 470 24.44 27.37 -15.47
CA GLN A 470 24.33 27.61 -14.03
C GLN A 470 24.61 26.32 -13.23
N PRO A 471 24.88 26.41 -11.90
CA PRO A 471 25.01 25.25 -11.05
C PRO A 471 23.78 24.33 -11.16
N LEU A 472 24.02 23.12 -11.68
CA LEU A 472 22.98 22.13 -11.92
C LEU A 472 22.66 21.35 -10.64
N PRO A 473 21.39 20.93 -10.44
CA PRO A 473 21.00 20.11 -9.30
C PRO A 473 21.77 18.78 -9.31
N ALA A 474 22.26 18.35 -8.16
CA ALA A 474 22.99 17.08 -8.02
C ALA A 474 22.15 15.83 -8.38
N SER A 475 20.83 15.99 -8.50
CA SER A 475 19.91 14.95 -8.96
C SER A 475 19.87 14.79 -10.48
N LEU A 476 20.41 15.74 -11.26
CA LEU A 476 20.37 15.71 -12.73
C LEU A 476 21.40 14.73 -13.23
N LEU A 477 20.94 13.59 -13.75
CA LEU A 477 21.80 12.48 -14.13
C LEU A 477 21.84 12.24 -15.63
N SER A 478 21.01 12.94 -16.40
CA SER A 478 21.03 12.85 -17.86
C SER A 478 20.78 14.19 -18.54
N VAL A 479 21.65 14.55 -19.48
CA VAL A 479 21.42 15.67 -20.41
C VAL A 479 21.68 15.17 -21.83
N GLN A 480 20.70 15.38 -22.72
CA GLN A 480 20.76 14.86 -24.07
C GLN A 480 20.33 15.92 -25.08
N PHE A 481 21.15 16.07 -26.13
CA PHE A 481 20.83 16.85 -27.31
C PHE A 481 20.81 15.90 -28.50
N SER A 482 19.68 15.82 -29.20
CA SER A 482 19.48 14.90 -30.32
C SER A 482 18.89 15.62 -31.54
N GLU A 483 19.48 15.42 -32.70
CA GLU A 483 19.11 16.06 -33.97
C GLU A 483 19.04 17.60 -33.83
N THR A 484 20.04 18.21 -33.19
CA THR A 484 20.11 19.67 -33.00
C THR A 484 21.08 20.33 -33.98
N ASN A 485 21.03 21.67 -34.08
CA ASN A 485 21.98 22.42 -34.91
C ASN A 485 23.26 22.85 -34.14
N LEU A 486 23.54 22.28 -32.97
CA LEU A 486 24.73 22.61 -32.18
C LEU A 486 26.00 22.13 -32.90
N THR A 487 26.92 23.06 -33.14
CA THR A 487 28.22 22.78 -33.78
C THR A 487 29.41 22.87 -32.82
N LYS A 488 29.24 23.55 -31.67
CA LYS A 488 30.29 23.72 -30.65
C LYS A 488 29.67 23.67 -29.25
N LEU A 489 30.40 23.06 -28.31
CA LEU A 489 30.09 23.09 -26.88
C LEU A 489 30.99 24.11 -26.15
N PRO A 490 30.55 24.70 -25.03
CA PRO A 490 31.39 25.58 -24.22
C PRO A 490 32.66 24.87 -23.75
N ASP A 491 33.81 25.55 -23.85
CA ASP A 491 35.12 24.97 -23.54
C ASP A 491 35.27 24.64 -22.04
N ASP A 492 34.47 25.27 -21.18
CA ASP A 492 34.43 25.07 -19.72
C ASP A 492 33.25 24.20 -19.24
N LEU A 493 32.50 23.57 -20.15
CA LEU A 493 31.31 22.77 -19.81
C LEU A 493 31.63 21.65 -18.80
N TYR A 494 32.78 21.01 -18.94
CA TYR A 494 33.25 19.95 -18.05
C TYR A 494 33.56 20.43 -16.61
N MET A 495 33.77 21.73 -16.42
CA MET A 495 33.93 22.33 -15.08
C MET A 495 32.59 22.70 -14.46
N ARG A 496 31.57 22.97 -15.28
CA ARG A 496 30.22 23.38 -14.85
C ARG A 496 29.34 22.18 -14.54
N TRP A 497 29.40 21.16 -15.37
CA TRP A 497 28.60 19.94 -15.21
C TRP A 497 29.29 18.98 -14.25
N HIS A 498 28.54 18.49 -13.27
CA HIS A 498 28.99 17.38 -12.44
C HIS A 498 28.94 16.06 -13.22
N ALA A 499 29.53 15.00 -12.67
CA ALA A 499 29.48 13.69 -13.30
C ALA A 499 28.04 13.16 -13.37
N MET A 500 27.55 12.94 -14.59
CA MET A 500 26.21 12.43 -14.88
C MET A 500 26.27 10.97 -15.36
N ALA A 501 25.16 10.25 -15.26
CA ALA A 501 25.07 8.88 -15.75
C ALA A 501 25.04 8.80 -17.29
N MET A 502 24.46 9.80 -17.96
CA MET A 502 24.34 9.84 -19.42
C MET A 502 24.42 11.27 -19.96
N ILE A 503 25.42 11.54 -20.80
CA ILE A 503 25.53 12.77 -21.58
C ILE A 503 25.59 12.37 -23.04
N ALA A 504 24.67 12.89 -23.86
CA ALA A 504 24.60 12.57 -25.28
C ALA A 504 24.45 13.83 -26.13
N PHE A 505 25.22 13.88 -27.22
CA PHE A 505 25.13 14.89 -28.26
C PHE A 505 25.11 14.14 -29.60
N GLU A 506 23.93 14.08 -30.19
CA GLU A 506 23.66 13.37 -31.44
C GLU A 506 23.12 14.41 -32.44
N ASN A 507 23.71 14.48 -33.62
CA ASN A 507 23.29 15.40 -34.67
C ASN A 507 22.69 14.65 -35.86
#